data_AF-A0A7L3XHI2-F1
#
_entry.id   AF-A0A7L3XHI2-F1
#
_cell.length_a   1.000
_cell.length_b   1.000
_cell.length_c   1.000
_cell.angle_alpha   90.00
_cell.angle_beta   90.00
_cell.angle_gamma   90.00
#
_symmetry.space_group_name_H-M   'P 1'
#
loop_
_entity.id
_entity.type
_entity.pdbx_description
1 polymer ?
#
loop_
_entity_poly.entity_id
_entity_poly.type
_entity_poly.pdbx_seq_one_letter_code
_entity_poly.pdbx_strand_id
1 'polypeptide(L)'
;GSGDGQGQILQRFPEKDWEDNPFPQGIELFCQPSGWQLFTERNPPTFFVAVLTDINSERHYCACFTFWEAVESTQPQSHPRNGEGEAEEEEPSSPVQPAQLFAPKSLVLVSRLDHAEVFRVS
;
A
#
# COMPACT_ATOMS: atom_id res chain seq x y z
N GLY A 1 -16.96 -2.43 10.30
CA GLY A 1 -16.45 -2.70 8.94
C GLY A 1 -14.97 -2.48 9.01
N SER A 2 -14.20 -3.55 8.99
CA SER A 2 -12.74 -3.54 9.13
C SER A 2 -12.13 -2.78 7.96
N GLY A 3 -11.16 -1.91 8.21
CA GLY A 3 -10.47 -1.08 7.22
C GLY A 3 -9.57 -1.83 6.23
N ASP A 4 -9.84 -3.12 5.98
CA ASP A 4 -9.17 -3.91 4.96
C ASP A 4 -9.67 -3.44 3.59
N GLY A 5 -9.01 -2.42 3.02
CA GLY A 5 -9.30 -1.98 1.66
C GLY A 5 -9.23 -0.48 1.38
N GLN A 6 -8.95 0.37 2.37
CA GLN A 6 -8.74 1.81 2.14
C GLN A 6 -7.25 2.14 2.10
N GLY A 7 -6.85 2.94 1.11
CA GLY A 7 -5.49 3.46 1.03
C GLY A 7 -5.16 4.32 2.26
N GLN A 8 -3.89 4.35 2.64
CA GLN A 8 -3.39 5.16 3.75
C GLN A 8 -2.20 6.00 3.29
N ILE A 9 -2.18 7.28 3.66
CA ILE A 9 -1.02 8.15 3.46
C ILE A 9 0.03 7.80 4.51
N LEU A 10 1.10 7.12 4.08
CA LEU A 10 2.22 6.74 4.96
C LEU A 10 3.16 7.93 5.23
N GLN A 11 3.37 8.76 4.21
CA GLN A 11 4.26 9.90 4.26
C GLN A 11 3.84 10.92 3.19
N ARG A 12 4.00 12.21 3.49
CA ARG A 12 3.74 13.28 2.53
C ARG A 12 4.71 14.44 2.73
N PHE A 13 4.92 15.20 1.66
CA PHE A 13 5.64 16.46 1.70
C PHE A 13 4.88 17.52 0.90
N PRO A 14 4.75 18.76 1.41
CA PRO A 14 5.05 19.17 2.78
C PRO A 14 4.16 18.46 3.82
N GLU A 15 4.62 18.34 5.06
CA GLU A 15 3.85 17.73 6.16
C GLU A 15 2.68 18.59 6.63
N LYS A 16 2.75 19.89 6.38
CA LYS A 16 1.71 20.86 6.73
C LYS A 16 1.05 21.39 5.48
N ASP A 17 -0.23 21.66 5.61
CA ASP A 17 -1.01 22.32 4.57
C ASP A 17 -0.75 23.81 4.65
N TRP A 18 -0.56 24.42 3.48
CA TRP A 18 -0.41 25.86 3.34
C TRP A 18 -1.65 26.39 2.62
N GLU A 19 -2.09 27.61 2.93
CA GLU A 19 -3.33 28.18 2.35
C GLU A 19 -3.33 28.15 0.82
N ASP A 20 -2.20 28.45 0.19
CA ASP A 20 -2.05 28.45 -1.27
C ASP A 20 -1.84 27.06 -1.88
N ASN A 21 -1.55 26.04 -1.06
CA ASN A 21 -1.23 24.69 -1.49
C ASN A 21 -1.71 23.64 -0.46
N PRO A 22 -3.04 23.46 -0.33
CA PRO A 22 -3.61 22.45 0.55
C PRO A 22 -3.31 21.04 0.03
N PHE A 23 -3.30 20.05 0.92
CA PHE A 23 -3.15 18.66 0.52
C PHE A 23 -4.41 18.18 -0.22
N PRO A 24 -4.29 17.52 -1.38
CA PRO A 24 -5.46 17.00 -2.09
C PRO A 24 -6.17 15.91 -1.27
N GLN A 25 -7.40 16.18 -0.84
CA GLN A 25 -8.17 15.22 -0.05
C GLN A 25 -8.55 13.99 -0.89
N GLY A 26 -8.42 12.80 -0.28
CA GLY A 26 -8.84 11.54 -0.89
C GLY A 26 -7.90 11.02 -1.98
N ILE A 27 -6.69 11.55 -2.11
CA ILE A 27 -5.72 11.11 -3.12
C ILE A 27 -5.42 9.61 -3.04
N GLU A 28 -5.42 9.04 -1.82
CA GLU A 28 -5.23 7.62 -1.54
C GLU A 28 -6.25 6.72 -2.25
N LEU A 29 -7.43 7.24 -2.59
CA LEU A 29 -8.47 6.52 -3.31
C LEU A 29 -8.13 6.33 -4.80
N PHE A 30 -7.24 7.17 -5.33
CA PHE A 30 -6.85 7.17 -6.74
C PHE A 30 -5.50 6.50 -6.98
N CYS A 31 -4.72 6.25 -5.91
CA CYS A 31 -3.44 5.56 -5.97
C CYS A 31 -3.57 4.08 -6.39
N GLN A 32 -4.74 3.47 -6.15
CA GLN A 32 -5.03 2.07 -6.46
C GLN A 32 -6.34 1.97 -7.25
N PRO A 33 -6.32 2.22 -8.58
CA PRO A 33 -7.54 2.25 -9.39
C PRO A 33 -8.28 0.90 -9.44
N SER A 34 -7.57 -0.20 -9.18
CA SER A 34 -8.15 -1.55 -9.05
C SER A 34 -8.58 -1.90 -7.63
N GLY A 35 -8.59 -0.94 -6.71
CA GLY A 35 -8.80 -1.15 -5.28
C GLY A 35 -7.57 -1.72 -4.57
N TRP A 36 -7.64 -1.78 -3.24
CA TRP A 36 -6.57 -2.33 -2.40
C TRP A 36 -6.83 -3.80 -2.08
N GLN A 37 -5.84 -4.66 -2.30
CA GLN A 37 -5.87 -6.08 -1.95
C GLN A 37 -4.45 -6.64 -1.79
N LEU A 38 -4.33 -7.78 -1.11
CA LEU A 38 -3.09 -8.52 -0.98
C LEU A 38 -2.94 -9.55 -2.11
N PHE A 39 -1.70 -9.75 -2.56
CA PHE A 39 -1.35 -10.67 -3.63
C PHE A 39 -0.38 -11.74 -3.12
N THR A 40 -0.50 -12.97 -3.62
CA THR A 40 0.46 -14.06 -3.34
C THR A 40 1.68 -14.01 -4.25
N GLU A 41 1.61 -13.24 -5.34
CA GLU A 41 2.70 -13.02 -6.28
C GLU A 41 3.10 -11.53 -6.28
N ARG A 42 4.35 -11.25 -6.61
CA ARG A 42 4.83 -9.88 -6.74
C ARG A 42 4.57 -9.35 -8.15
N ASN A 43 3.59 -8.46 -8.27
CA ASN A 43 3.29 -7.80 -9.55
C ASN A 43 4.42 -6.83 -9.97
N PRO A 44 4.63 -6.63 -11.29
CA PRO A 44 5.57 -5.64 -11.78
C PRO A 44 5.10 -4.22 -11.44
N PRO A 45 6.02 -3.25 -11.21
CA PRO A 45 5.66 -1.86 -10.96
C PRO A 45 4.88 -1.25 -12.13
N THR A 46 3.96 -0.34 -11.82
CA THR A 46 3.12 0.33 -12.81
C THR A 46 3.18 1.85 -12.65
N PHE A 47 2.98 2.57 -13.75
CA PHE A 47 2.88 4.02 -13.76
C PHE A 47 1.62 4.46 -14.49
N PHE A 48 0.85 5.34 -13.86
CA PHE A 48 -0.31 5.98 -14.45
C PHE A 48 -0.47 7.41 -13.92
N VAL A 49 -1.35 8.17 -14.56
CA VAL A 49 -1.68 9.55 -14.14
C VAL A 49 -3.17 9.59 -13.81
N ALA A 50 -3.50 9.93 -12.58
CA ALA A 50 -4.86 10.29 -12.18
C ALA A 50 -5.01 11.82 -12.25
N VAL A 51 -6.21 12.30 -12.59
CA VAL A 51 -6.52 13.73 -12.64
C VAL A 51 -7.63 14.01 -11.64
N LEU A 52 -7.31 14.80 -10.60
CA LEU A 52 -8.28 15.28 -9.63
C LEU A 52 -8.73 16.68 -10.05
N THR A 53 -10.03 16.90 -10.11
CA THR A 53 -10.60 18.22 -10.44
C THR A 53 -11.25 18.78 -9.18
N ASP A 54 -10.87 20.00 -8.81
CA ASP A 54 -11.39 20.65 -7.62
C ASP A 54 -12.73 21.38 -7.90
N ILE A 55 -13.29 22.01 -6.86
CA ILE A 55 -14.54 22.78 -6.96
C ILE A 55 -14.42 24.03 -7.84
N ASN A 56 -13.20 24.54 -8.05
CA ASN A 56 -12.90 25.69 -8.90
C ASN A 56 -12.62 25.28 -10.35
N SER A 57 -12.74 23.99 -10.70
CA SER A 57 -12.40 23.41 -12.00
C SER A 57 -10.90 23.36 -12.32
N GLU A 58 -10.04 23.54 -11.31
CA GLU A 58 -8.60 23.36 -11.44
C GLU A 58 -8.23 21.88 -11.47
N ARG A 59 -7.21 21.53 -12.26
CA ARG A 59 -6.76 20.15 -12.46
C ARG A 59 -5.46 19.88 -11.70
N HIS A 60 -5.49 18.82 -10.89
CA HIS A 60 -4.32 18.28 -10.20
C HIS A 60 -3.93 16.94 -10.84
N TYR A 61 -2.81 16.94 -11.52
CA TYR A 61 -2.22 15.77 -12.14
C TYR A 61 -1.42 15.00 -11.09
N CYS A 62 -1.83 13.77 -10.83
CA CYS A 62 -1.24 12.87 -9.86
C CYS A 62 -0.49 11.77 -10.62
N ALA A 63 0.83 11.92 -10.72
CA ALA A 63 1.70 10.89 -11.27
C ALA A 63 1.90 9.80 -10.22
N CYS A 64 1.31 8.62 -10.45
CA CYS A 64 1.29 7.51 -9.53
C CYS A 64 2.25 6.42 -10.00
N PHE A 65 3.27 6.14 -9.19
CA PHE A 65 4.15 4.99 -9.36
C PHE A 65 3.82 3.94 -8.30
N THR A 66 3.24 2.81 -8.72
CA THR A 66 2.80 1.75 -7.83
C THR A 66 3.75 0.56 -7.89
N PHE A 67 4.10 0.01 -6.73
CA PHE A 67 4.98 -1.13 -6.55
C PHE A 67 4.45 -2.04 -5.43
N TRP A 68 4.90 -3.29 -5.42
CA TRP A 68 4.42 -4.31 -4.48
C TRP A 68 5.53 -4.72 -3.51
N GLU A 69 5.25 -4.62 -2.22
CA GLU A 69 6.17 -4.97 -1.14
C GLU A 69 5.63 -6.11 -0.29
N ALA A 70 6.55 -6.93 0.22
CA ALA A 70 6.23 -8.02 1.13
C ALA A 70 5.59 -7.46 2.42
N VAL A 71 4.49 -8.05 2.85
CA VAL A 71 3.88 -7.77 4.15
C VAL A 71 4.68 -8.51 5.22
N GLU A 72 5.14 -7.80 6.24
CA GLU A 72 5.79 -8.42 7.39
C GLU A 72 4.76 -9.20 8.21
N SER A 73 4.95 -10.52 8.35
CA SER A 73 4.09 -11.35 9.20
C SER A 73 4.52 -11.19 10.65
N THR A 74 3.82 -10.35 11.42
CA THR A 74 3.98 -10.32 12.89
C THR A 74 3.20 -11.49 13.50
N GLN A 75 3.62 -12.73 13.23
CA GLN A 75 3.07 -13.87 13.94
C GLN A 75 3.94 -14.11 15.19
N PRO A 76 3.42 -13.89 16.41
CA PRO A 76 4.15 -14.31 17.60
C PRO A 76 4.25 -15.83 17.52
N GLN A 77 5.47 -16.36 17.42
CA GLN A 77 5.70 -17.79 17.56
C GLN A 77 5.28 -18.18 18.98
N SER A 78 4.07 -18.72 19.12
CA SER A 78 3.65 -19.36 20.35
C SER A 78 4.49 -20.63 20.50
N HIS A 79 5.62 -20.53 21.20
CA HIS A 79 6.29 -21.70 21.74
C HIS A 79 5.46 -22.24 22.92
N PRO A 80 4.94 -23.48 22.89
CA PRO A 80 4.58 -24.14 24.13
C PRO A 80 5.86 -24.79 24.66
N ARG A 81 6.40 -24.29 25.76
CA ARG A 81 7.42 -25.03 26.52
C ARG A 81 6.95 -25.25 27.95
N ASN A 82 6.77 -26.53 28.25
CA ASN A 82 6.76 -27.23 29.54
C ASN A 82 5.44 -27.33 30.33
N GLY A 83 4.87 -28.53 30.29
CA GLY A 83 3.95 -29.11 31.27
C GLY A 83 3.96 -30.63 31.08
N GLU A 84 4.64 -31.34 31.98
CA GLU A 84 4.95 -32.77 31.97
C GLU A 84 3.70 -33.68 31.87
N GLY A 85 3.72 -34.68 30.96
CA GLY A 85 2.65 -35.69 30.86
C GLY A 85 2.66 -36.54 29.58
N GLU A 86 3.37 -37.67 29.65
CA GLU A 86 3.10 -39.01 29.04
C GLU A 86 2.53 -39.14 27.59
N ALA A 87 3.42 -39.63 26.70
CA ALA A 87 3.24 -40.44 25.48
C ALA A 87 1.91 -40.40 24.69
N GLU A 88 1.98 -39.89 23.45
CA GLU A 88 1.57 -40.58 22.21
C GLU A 88 2.28 -39.91 21.01
N GLU A 89 2.79 -40.71 20.08
CA GLU A 89 3.56 -40.25 18.91
C GLU A 89 2.65 -39.50 17.92
N GLU A 90 2.57 -38.18 18.05
CA GLU A 90 1.99 -37.31 17.02
C GLU A 90 3.12 -36.90 16.05
N GLU A 91 3.06 -37.39 14.81
CA GLU A 91 3.91 -36.97 13.70
C GLU A 91 4.08 -35.45 13.71
N PRO A 92 5.32 -34.89 13.62
CA PRO A 92 5.50 -33.46 13.61
C PRO A 92 4.90 -32.91 12.31
N SER A 93 3.65 -32.45 12.39
CA SER A 93 3.03 -31.65 11.34
C SER A 93 4.00 -30.49 11.08
N SER A 94 4.61 -30.52 9.89
CA SER A 94 5.58 -29.51 9.50
C SER A 94 4.89 -28.15 9.65
N PRO A 95 5.51 -27.16 10.33
CA PRO A 95 4.87 -25.86 10.48
C PRO A 95 4.64 -25.29 9.09
N VAL A 96 3.37 -25.16 8.69
CA VAL A 96 2.98 -24.54 7.44
C VAL A 96 3.48 -23.10 7.51
N GLN A 97 4.53 -22.79 6.75
CA GLN A 97 4.99 -21.41 6.66
C GLN A 97 3.84 -20.58 6.07
N PRO A 98 3.41 -19.49 6.72
CA PRO A 98 2.40 -18.63 6.14
C PRO A 98 2.89 -18.14 4.78
N ALA A 99 2.01 -18.18 3.78
CA ALA A 99 2.34 -17.71 2.44
C ALA A 99 2.75 -16.23 2.51
N GLN A 100 3.89 -15.89 1.91
CA GLN A 100 4.32 -14.50 1.78
C GLN A 100 3.28 -13.73 0.96
N LEU A 101 2.75 -12.65 1.52
CA LEU A 101 1.81 -11.76 0.84
C LEU A 101 2.50 -10.47 0.43
N PHE A 102 2.00 -9.83 -0.62
CA PHE A 102 2.46 -8.56 -1.14
C PHE A 102 1.33 -7.53 -1.15
N ALA A 103 1.59 -6.34 -0.62
CA ALA A 103 0.66 -5.22 -0.64
C ALA A 103 1.12 -4.15 -1.65
N PRO A 104 0.19 -3.51 -2.38
CA PRO A 104 0.53 -2.39 -3.24
C PRO A 104 0.83 -1.13 -2.41
N LYS A 105 1.86 -0.38 -2.82
CA LYS A 105 2.19 0.95 -2.34
C LYS A 105 2.41 1.88 -3.53
N SER A 106 2.14 3.16 -3.35
CA SER A 106 2.32 4.17 -4.39
C SER A 106 3.15 5.33 -3.90
N LEU A 107 4.09 5.77 -4.75
CA LEU A 107 4.64 7.11 -4.68
C LEU A 107 3.83 8.00 -5.61
N VAL A 108 3.36 9.14 -5.10
CA VAL A 108 2.53 10.07 -5.87
C VAL A 108 3.12 11.46 -5.83
N LEU A 109 3.30 12.02 -7.03
CA LEU A 109 3.65 13.42 -7.21
C LEU A 109 2.44 14.16 -7.76
N VAL A 110 2.07 15.26 -7.10
CA VAL A 110 0.93 16.09 -7.48
C VAL A 110 1.43 17.39 -8.09
N SER A 111 0.91 17.75 -9.25
CA SER A 111 1.24 18.99 -9.94
C SER A 111 -0.02 19.62 -10.54
N ARG A 112 -0.06 20.95 -10.61
CA ARG A 112 -1.04 21.69 -11.42
C ARG A 112 -0.62 21.83 -12.89
N LEU A 113 0.62 21.48 -13.21
CA LEU A 113 1.16 21.54 -14.56
C LEU A 113 0.94 20.21 -15.29
N ASP A 114 0.48 20.30 -16.53
CA ASP A 114 0.27 19.16 -17.43
C ASP A 114 1.58 18.70 -18.07
N HIS A 115 2.52 18.28 -17.23
CA HIS A 115 3.85 17.77 -17.63
C HIS A 115 4.13 16.44 -16.95
N ALA A 116 3.16 15.53 -17.00
CA ALA A 116 3.24 14.27 -16.26
C ALA A 116 4.38 13.35 -16.77
N GLU A 117 4.80 13.54 -18.03
CA GLU A 117 5.91 12.84 -18.67
C GLU A 117 7.27 13.11 -18.00
N VAL A 118 7.46 14.28 -17.38
CA VAL A 118 8.69 14.60 -16.63
C VAL A 118 8.88 13.66 -15.43
N PHE A 119 7.77 13.07 -14.94
CA PHE A 119 7.79 12.15 -13.80
C PHE A 119 7.90 10.68 -14.22
N ARG A 120 7.89 10.37 -15.52
CA ARG A 120 8.22 9.02 -16.02
C ARG A 120 9.74 8.89 -16.10
N VAL A 121 10.31 8.07 -15.22
CA VAL A 121 11.71 7.64 -15.37
C VAL A 121 11.81 6.79 -16.63
N SER A 122 12.71 7.18 -17.54
CA SER A 122 13.01 6.46 -18.80
C SER A 122 13.82 5.19 -18.56
#